data_AF-B4K8J2-F1
#
_entry.id   AF-B4K8J2-F1
#
_cell.length_a   1.000
_cell.length_b   1.000
_cell.length_c   1.000
_cell.angle_alpha   90.00
_cell.angle_beta   90.00
_cell.angle_gamma   90.00
#
_symmetry.space_group_name_H-M   'P 1'
#
loop_
_entity.id
_entity.type
_entity.pdbx_description
1 polymer ?
#
loop_
_entity_poly.entity_id
_entity_poly.type
_entity_poly.pdbx_seq_one_letter_code
_entity_poly.pdbx_strand_id
1 'polypeptide(L)'
;MTDEVALSDETLDELFVREVGSVTKIVEKLPSNAVMATCTRWFKIFQAADPEERFARNCMLLLLHKQLNDDNTLSFPFTDARSYQRDLKTLHQMSLTLHHADGSVDDVNKDDNRNGDANTEDSPTMDTSSPFSSHSPEVCCVENSLRLEIANKVLMEQNKEMLRELQELEAEKEKLLTHRENLEATNETLRDHNKLYSKEVGCMKHIFACSSLTALKLFSQPQFMERPNYFVTLFSVLCDDARDRAHFEQMDIKLGSLLRDHMDYYVSLTTRDQISRAYYEMHASVCKRYKQLIRMQEETAVHQLSLMTMRYLMTLRKLFLDTHKQDKGVEQLALDFIQYNYNDLAKGL
;
A
#
# COMPACT_ATOMS: atom_id res chain seq x y z
N MET A 1 -14.83 20.43 36.59
CA MET A 1 -14.62 19.05 36.14
C MET A 1 -15.25 18.94 34.78
N THR A 2 -14.47 19.27 33.75
CA THR A 2 -14.83 19.09 32.35
C THR A 2 -14.05 17.88 31.91
N ASP A 3 -14.73 16.74 31.79
CA ASP A 3 -14.15 15.52 31.25
C ASP A 3 -13.71 15.83 29.81
N GLU A 4 -12.40 15.98 29.61
CA GLU A 4 -11.78 15.79 28.31
C GLU A 4 -12.02 14.33 27.93
N VAL A 5 -13.13 14.07 27.25
CA VAL A 5 -13.42 12.77 26.63
C VAL A 5 -12.34 12.56 25.58
N ALA A 6 -11.30 11.82 25.94
CA ALA A 6 -10.37 11.26 24.98
C ALA A 6 -11.21 10.48 23.95
N LEU A 7 -11.10 10.87 22.66
CA LEU A 7 -11.79 10.22 21.55
C LEU A 7 -11.32 8.76 21.46
N SER A 8 -12.04 7.85 22.12
CA SER A 8 -11.77 6.42 22.02
C SER A 8 -12.25 5.88 20.67
N ASP A 9 -11.70 4.74 20.27
CA ASP A 9 -12.10 4.05 19.03
C ASP A 9 -13.60 3.72 19.01
N GLU A 10 -14.16 3.34 20.16
CA GLU A 10 -15.60 3.09 20.31
C GLU A 10 -16.42 4.37 20.09
N THR A 11 -15.94 5.49 20.62
CA THR A 11 -16.59 6.80 20.44
C THR A 11 -16.60 7.20 18.96
N LEU A 12 -15.53 6.92 18.21
CA LEU A 12 -15.46 7.18 16.77
C LEU A 12 -16.44 6.32 15.97
N ASP A 13 -16.65 5.06 16.34
CA ASP A 13 -17.61 4.18 15.68
C ASP A 13 -19.07 4.60 15.99
N GLU A 14 -19.36 5.06 17.22
CA GLU A 14 -20.68 5.63 17.56
C GLU A 14 -20.98 6.91 16.77
N LEU A 15 -19.99 7.82 16.67
CA LEU A 15 -20.11 9.04 15.87
C LEU A 15 -20.35 8.72 14.38
N PHE A 16 -19.68 7.70 13.85
CA PHE A 16 -19.89 7.24 12.49
C PHE A 16 -21.32 6.77 12.23
N VAL A 17 -21.86 5.88 13.09
CA VAL A 17 -23.22 5.35 12.92
C VAL A 17 -24.26 6.46 12.97
N ARG A 18 -24.11 7.39 13.93
CA ARG A 18 -25.01 8.54 14.05
C ARG A 18 -24.99 9.40 12.78
N GLU A 19 -23.81 9.64 12.24
CA GLU A 19 -23.61 10.51 11.10
C GLU A 19 -24.10 9.88 9.79
N VAL A 20 -23.89 8.58 9.59
CA VAL A 20 -24.49 7.82 8.48
C VAL A 20 -26.01 7.97 8.49
N GLY A 21 -26.64 7.91 9.67
CA GLY A 21 -28.08 8.13 9.83
C GLY A 21 -28.52 9.54 9.40
N SER A 22 -27.75 10.57 9.72
CA SER A 22 -28.02 11.96 9.31
C SER A 22 -27.91 12.13 7.79
N VAL A 23 -26.82 11.64 7.19
CA VAL A 23 -26.60 11.73 5.74
C VAL A 23 -27.67 10.97 4.96
N THR A 24 -28.06 9.78 5.41
CA THR A 24 -29.09 8.97 4.73
C THR A 24 -30.41 9.75 4.62
N LYS A 25 -30.81 10.47 5.68
CA LYS A 25 -32.01 11.32 5.66
C LYS A 25 -31.92 12.49 4.69
N ILE A 26 -30.72 13.01 4.42
CA ILE A 26 -30.50 14.08 3.45
C ILE A 26 -30.58 13.51 2.03
N VAL A 27 -29.88 12.41 1.77
CA VAL A 27 -29.86 11.74 0.46
C VAL A 27 -31.25 11.31 0.01
N GLU A 28 -32.09 10.81 0.93
CA GLU A 28 -33.49 10.45 0.64
C GLU A 28 -34.35 11.63 0.17
N LYS A 29 -33.98 12.86 0.52
CA LYS A 29 -34.69 14.08 0.12
C LYS A 29 -34.18 14.68 -1.20
N LEU A 30 -33.03 14.22 -1.70
CA LEU A 30 -32.43 14.75 -2.91
C LEU A 30 -33.06 14.14 -4.17
N PRO A 31 -33.33 14.94 -5.22
CA PRO A 31 -33.98 14.46 -6.44
C PRO A 31 -33.05 13.64 -7.36
N SER A 32 -31.76 13.51 -7.05
CA SER A 32 -30.74 12.95 -7.96
C SER A 32 -30.34 11.51 -7.61
N ASN A 33 -30.71 10.58 -8.49
CA ASN A 33 -30.30 9.17 -8.40
C ASN A 33 -28.76 8.99 -8.47
N ALA A 34 -28.05 9.90 -9.13
CA ALA A 34 -26.59 9.84 -9.27
C ALA A 34 -25.87 10.14 -7.94
N VAL A 35 -26.39 11.09 -7.16
CA VAL A 35 -25.87 11.42 -5.82
C VAL A 35 -26.08 10.24 -4.87
N MET A 36 -27.26 9.61 -4.93
CA MET A 36 -27.56 8.43 -4.12
C MET A 36 -26.64 7.25 -4.44
N ALA A 37 -26.37 6.99 -5.73
CA ALA A 37 -25.44 5.94 -6.14
C ALA A 37 -24.01 6.21 -5.66
N THR A 38 -23.58 7.47 -5.70
CA THR A 38 -22.26 7.91 -5.23
C THR A 38 -22.15 7.76 -3.71
N CYS A 39 -23.14 8.21 -2.95
CA CYS A 39 -23.18 8.05 -1.49
C CYS A 39 -23.17 6.58 -1.08
N THR A 40 -23.95 5.73 -1.76
CA THR A 40 -23.99 4.28 -1.50
C THR A 40 -22.61 3.65 -1.69
N ARG A 41 -21.87 4.07 -2.71
CA ARG A 41 -20.50 3.59 -2.95
C ARG A 41 -19.55 4.05 -1.84
N TRP A 42 -19.62 5.30 -1.42
CA TRP A 42 -18.79 5.83 -0.34
C TRP A 42 -19.11 5.23 1.02
N PHE A 43 -20.38 4.96 1.33
CA PHE A 43 -20.73 4.26 2.56
C PHE A 43 -20.14 2.86 2.64
N LYS A 44 -20.07 2.13 1.52
CA LYS A 44 -19.36 0.83 1.48
C LYS A 44 -17.87 0.97 1.77
N ILE A 45 -17.24 2.02 1.26
CA ILE A 45 -15.82 2.30 1.50
C ILE A 45 -15.61 2.67 2.97
N PHE A 46 -16.46 3.52 3.54
CA PHE A 46 -16.36 3.90 4.95
C PHE A 46 -16.62 2.72 5.88
N GLN A 47 -17.55 1.82 5.55
CA GLN A 47 -17.80 0.60 6.32
C GLN A 47 -16.64 -0.40 6.23
N ALA A 48 -15.90 -0.41 5.12
CA ALA A 48 -14.74 -1.28 4.90
C ALA A 48 -13.41 -0.67 5.38
N ALA A 49 -13.43 0.53 5.98
CA ALA A 49 -12.23 1.22 6.42
C ALA A 49 -11.52 0.44 7.55
N ASP A 50 -10.19 0.35 7.46
CA ASP A 50 -9.37 -0.30 8.49
C ASP A 50 -9.42 0.47 9.83
N PRO A 51 -9.15 -0.19 10.97
CA PRO A 51 -9.14 0.47 12.28
C PRO A 51 -8.24 1.72 12.33
N GLU A 52 -7.12 1.68 11.62
CA GLU A 52 -6.17 2.79 11.54
C GLU A 52 -6.72 4.01 10.77
N GLU A 53 -7.78 3.84 9.98
CA GLU A 53 -8.40 4.89 9.17
C GLU A 53 -9.70 5.44 9.77
N ARG A 54 -10.14 4.96 10.94
CA ARG A 54 -11.40 5.39 11.59
C ARG A 54 -11.56 6.89 11.72
N PHE A 55 -10.49 7.59 12.09
CA PHE A 55 -10.50 9.04 12.18
C PHE A 55 -10.73 9.69 10.81
N ALA A 56 -9.97 9.28 9.79
CA ALA A 56 -10.09 9.80 8.43
C ALA A 56 -11.46 9.47 7.83
N ARG A 57 -12.00 8.28 8.08
CA ARG A 57 -13.37 7.87 7.74
C ARG A 57 -14.39 8.87 8.28
N ASN A 58 -14.31 9.21 9.55
CA ASN A 58 -15.25 10.14 10.18
C ASN A 58 -15.12 11.56 9.60
N CYS A 59 -13.89 12.05 9.38
CA CYS A 59 -13.67 13.34 8.74
C CYS A 59 -14.22 13.39 7.31
N MET A 60 -14.02 12.32 6.53
CA MET A 60 -14.52 12.21 5.17
C MET A 60 -16.05 12.10 5.13
N LEU A 61 -16.67 11.40 6.09
CA LEU A 61 -18.11 11.35 6.22
C LEU A 61 -18.70 12.72 6.58
N LEU A 62 -18.05 13.48 7.48
CA LEU A 62 -18.44 14.85 7.80
C LEU A 62 -18.33 15.77 6.58
N LEU A 63 -17.27 15.63 5.78
CA LEU A 63 -17.13 16.39 4.53
C LEU A 63 -18.25 16.05 3.54
N LEU A 64 -18.60 14.76 3.42
CA LEU A 64 -19.70 14.30 2.58
C LEU A 64 -21.04 14.89 3.05
N HIS A 65 -21.29 14.85 4.36
CA HIS A 65 -22.49 15.48 4.94
C HIS A 65 -22.52 16.97 4.62
N LYS A 66 -21.43 17.70 4.87
CA LYS A 66 -21.35 19.13 4.63
C LYS A 66 -21.68 19.49 3.18
N GLN A 67 -21.05 18.84 2.21
CA GLN A 67 -21.32 19.11 0.79
C GLN A 67 -22.79 18.85 0.41
N LEU A 68 -23.39 17.77 0.92
CA LEU A 68 -24.80 17.48 0.66
C LEU A 68 -25.75 18.47 1.34
N ASN A 69 -25.40 18.92 2.54
CA ASN A 69 -26.23 19.86 3.29
C ASN A 69 -26.16 21.29 2.72
N ASP A 70 -24.97 21.72 2.31
CA ASP A 70 -24.71 23.09 1.87
C ASP A 70 -25.05 23.26 0.38
N ASP A 71 -24.61 22.33 -0.48
CA ASP A 71 -24.66 22.48 -1.94
C ASP A 71 -25.66 21.54 -2.63
N ASN A 72 -26.34 20.66 -1.87
CA ASN A 72 -27.21 19.58 -2.39
C ASN A 72 -26.55 18.69 -3.47
N THR A 73 -25.22 18.71 -3.55
CA THR A 73 -24.43 18.03 -4.57
C THR A 73 -23.13 17.52 -3.95
N LEU A 74 -22.40 16.68 -4.71
CA LEU A 74 -21.09 16.18 -4.30
C LEU A 74 -20.03 16.73 -5.24
N SER A 75 -18.90 17.10 -4.68
CA SER A 75 -17.73 17.55 -5.42
C SER A 75 -16.52 16.67 -5.05
N PHE A 76 -15.31 17.15 -5.32
CA PHE A 76 -14.10 16.45 -4.91
C PHE A 76 -14.11 16.23 -3.37
N PRO A 77 -13.71 15.05 -2.87
CA PRO A 77 -13.14 13.91 -3.60
C PRO A 77 -14.17 12.89 -4.10
N PHE A 78 -15.46 13.05 -3.78
CA PHE A 78 -16.46 11.99 -3.96
C PHE A 78 -16.82 11.70 -5.42
N THR A 79 -16.63 12.68 -6.30
CA THR A 79 -16.93 12.56 -7.73
C THR A 79 -15.72 12.16 -8.59
N ASP A 80 -14.50 12.23 -8.07
CA ASP A 80 -13.29 11.80 -8.81
C ASP A 80 -13.19 10.27 -8.86
N ALA A 81 -13.13 9.72 -10.07
CA ALA A 81 -13.02 8.29 -10.31
C ALA A 81 -11.75 7.67 -9.71
N ARG A 82 -10.68 8.45 -9.53
CA ARG A 82 -9.43 7.99 -8.94
C ARG A 82 -9.48 7.93 -7.41
N SER A 83 -10.42 8.63 -6.79
CA SER A 83 -10.52 8.70 -5.32
C SER A 83 -10.86 7.34 -4.71
N TYR A 84 -11.64 6.50 -5.39
CA TYR A 84 -12.03 5.18 -4.89
C TYR A 84 -10.87 4.20 -4.69
N GLN A 85 -9.69 4.49 -5.26
CA GLN A 85 -8.50 3.63 -5.18
C GLN A 85 -7.47 4.13 -4.16
N ARG A 86 -7.75 5.24 -3.48
CA ARG A 86 -6.85 5.84 -2.49
C ARG A 86 -7.32 5.52 -1.08
N ASP A 87 -6.37 5.42 -0.16
CA ASP A 87 -6.64 5.30 1.27
C ASP A 87 -7.31 6.59 1.80
N LEU A 88 -8.10 6.46 2.85
CA LEU A 88 -8.93 7.54 3.38
C LEU A 88 -8.08 8.65 4.02
N LYS A 89 -6.91 8.31 4.58
CA LYS A 89 -5.97 9.31 5.14
C LYS A 89 -5.45 10.24 4.06
N THR A 90 -4.97 9.68 2.94
CA THR A 90 -4.50 10.44 1.78
C THR A 90 -5.61 11.30 1.21
N LEU A 91 -6.82 10.75 1.04
CA LEU A 91 -7.97 11.52 0.54
C LEU A 91 -8.35 12.68 1.45
N HIS A 92 -8.35 12.46 2.76
CA HIS A 92 -8.63 13.52 3.73
C HIS A 92 -7.57 14.62 3.66
N GLN A 93 -6.29 14.27 3.54
CA GLN A 93 -5.23 15.26 3.40
C GLN A 93 -5.36 16.05 2.08
N MET A 94 -5.70 15.38 0.98
CA MET A 94 -5.92 16.03 -0.31
C MET A 94 -7.09 17.01 -0.28
N SER A 95 -8.21 16.66 0.36
CA SER A 95 -9.37 17.56 0.46
C SER A 95 -9.07 18.82 1.27
N LEU A 96 -8.23 18.71 2.31
CA LEU A 96 -7.73 19.89 3.03
C LEU A 96 -6.84 20.77 2.16
N THR A 97 -5.93 20.20 1.37
CA THR A 97 -5.05 20.99 0.49
C THR A 97 -5.80 21.71 -0.63
N LEU A 98 -6.90 21.14 -1.15
CA LEU A 98 -7.69 21.75 -2.21
C LEU A 98 -8.44 22.99 -1.69
N HIS A 99 -8.98 22.94 -0.47
CA HIS A 99 -9.61 24.11 0.17
C HIS A 99 -8.62 25.25 0.49
N HIS A 100 -7.32 24.97 0.57
CA HIS A 100 -6.30 26.01 0.73
C HIS A 100 -5.79 26.59 -0.60
N ALA A 101 -5.95 25.88 -1.72
CA ALA A 101 -5.51 26.33 -3.04
C ALA A 101 -6.54 27.21 -3.76
N ASP A 102 -7.83 27.10 -3.41
CA ASP A 102 -8.94 27.82 -4.05
C ASP A 102 -9.30 29.15 -3.31
N GLY A 103 -8.46 29.59 -2.37
CA GLY A 103 -8.64 30.80 -1.56
C GLY A 103 -7.61 31.91 -1.81
N SER A 104 -6.88 31.85 -2.92
CA SER A 104 -5.83 32.82 -3.25
C SER A 104 -5.99 33.33 -4.68
N VAL A 105 -6.21 34.65 -4.79
CA VAL A 105 -6.28 35.53 -5.98
C VAL A 105 -7.71 35.92 -6.43
N ASP A 106 -8.31 36.92 -5.76
CA ASP A 106 -8.66 38.24 -6.35
C ASP A 106 -9.35 39.12 -5.29
N ASP A 107 -8.57 39.92 -4.57
CA ASP A 107 -9.08 41.17 -3.98
C ASP A 107 -8.00 42.25 -4.17
N VAL A 108 -8.01 42.83 -5.37
CA VAL A 108 -7.26 44.03 -5.70
C VAL A 108 -8.26 45.13 -6.04
N ASN A 109 -8.37 46.06 -5.09
CA ASN A 109 -8.68 47.48 -5.28
C ASN A 109 -9.93 47.85 -6.08
N LYS A 110 -10.99 48.17 -5.34
CA LYS A 110 -11.83 49.34 -5.64
C LYS A 110 -12.21 50.02 -4.33
N ASP A 111 -11.42 51.01 -3.94
CA ASP A 111 -11.89 52.33 -3.48
C ASP A 111 -10.71 53.14 -2.95
N ASP A 112 -9.99 53.75 -3.89
CA ASP A 112 -9.15 54.90 -3.57
C ASP A 112 -10.00 56.17 -3.64
N ASN A 113 -10.08 56.83 -2.48
CA ASN A 113 -10.39 58.23 -2.30
C ASN A 113 -9.73 59.10 -3.38
N ARG A 114 -10.55 59.82 -4.17
CA ARG A 114 -10.12 61.02 -4.89
C ARG A 114 -10.78 62.26 -4.29
N ASN A 115 -10.03 62.92 -3.41
CA ASN A 115 -10.14 64.36 -3.22
C ASN A 115 -9.28 65.07 -4.28
N GLY A 116 -9.83 66.12 -4.89
CA GLY A 116 -9.14 66.95 -5.88
C GLY A 116 -10.04 67.98 -6.54
N ASP A 117 -10.53 68.92 -5.73
CA ASP A 117 -10.65 70.37 -5.97
C ASP A 117 -10.75 70.92 -7.41
N ALA A 118 -11.84 71.65 -7.71
CA ALA A 118 -11.85 73.10 -8.02
C ALA A 118 -13.01 73.52 -8.95
N ASN A 119 -13.66 74.64 -8.57
CA ASN A 119 -14.44 75.59 -9.37
C ASN A 119 -15.88 75.17 -9.80
N THR A 120 -16.95 75.97 -9.69
CA THR A 120 -17.22 77.38 -9.33
C THR A 120 -18.76 77.57 -9.32
N GLU A 121 -19.29 78.54 -8.56
CA GLU A 121 -20.63 79.19 -8.66
C GLU A 121 -21.87 78.37 -8.23
N ASP A 122 -22.90 78.85 -7.53
CA ASP A 122 -23.31 80.19 -7.11
C ASP A 122 -24.46 80.11 -6.06
N SER A 123 -24.60 81.15 -5.25
CA SER A 123 -25.84 81.64 -4.59
C SER A 123 -26.50 80.92 -3.37
N PRO A 124 -26.80 81.68 -2.27
CA PRO A 124 -27.58 81.22 -1.11
C PRO A 124 -29.03 81.76 -1.13
N THR A 125 -29.99 81.01 -0.59
CA THR A 125 -31.32 81.54 -0.25
C THR A 125 -31.80 81.05 1.11
N MET A 126 -32.07 82.04 1.97
CA MET A 126 -33.01 81.99 3.09
C MET A 126 -34.30 81.29 2.69
N ASP A 127 -34.93 80.57 3.62
CA ASP A 127 -36.27 80.97 4.01
C ASP A 127 -36.68 80.44 5.38
N THR A 128 -37.10 81.43 6.17
CA THR A 128 -37.90 81.38 7.39
C THR A 128 -39.32 80.89 7.10
N SER A 129 -39.88 79.99 7.93
CA SER A 129 -41.18 80.16 8.62
C SER A 129 -41.72 78.87 9.28
N SER A 130 -41.93 78.95 10.61
CA SER A 130 -43.09 78.55 11.46
C SER A 130 -44.24 77.74 10.80
N PRO A 131 -45.07 76.90 11.49
CA PRO A 131 -45.55 77.11 12.88
C PRO A 131 -45.99 75.89 13.71
N PHE A 132 -45.81 75.90 15.04
CA PHE A 132 -46.75 75.27 15.98
C PHE A 132 -46.65 76.01 17.32
N SER A 133 -47.61 76.89 17.60
CA SER A 133 -48.81 76.62 18.41
C SER A 133 -48.54 76.77 19.91
N SER A 134 -48.98 77.92 20.42
CA SER A 134 -48.94 78.36 21.80
C SER A 134 -50.06 77.69 22.60
N HIS A 135 -49.70 76.89 23.61
CA HIS A 135 -50.49 76.74 24.82
C HIS A 135 -49.55 76.61 26.02
N SER A 136 -49.46 77.68 26.81
CA SER A 136 -49.12 77.63 28.23
C SER A 136 -50.39 77.18 28.97
N PRO A 137 -50.27 76.30 29.98
CA PRO A 137 -50.19 76.85 31.33
C PRO A 137 -49.06 76.25 32.17
N GLU A 138 -48.40 77.14 32.88
CA GLU A 138 -47.61 76.91 34.09
C GLU A 138 -48.24 75.88 35.05
N VAL A 139 -47.92 74.61 34.87
CA VAL A 139 -47.80 73.63 35.96
C VAL A 139 -46.73 72.63 35.49
N CYS A 140 -45.69 72.42 36.31
CA CYS A 140 -44.58 71.48 36.10
C CYS A 140 -43.35 71.93 35.30
N CYS A 141 -43.03 73.23 35.24
CA CYS A 141 -41.67 73.67 34.86
C CYS A 141 -40.58 73.06 35.77
N VAL A 142 -40.90 72.88 37.06
CA VAL A 142 -40.01 72.21 38.02
C VAL A 142 -39.90 70.71 37.72
N GLU A 143 -41.00 70.03 37.41
CA GLU A 143 -41.01 68.57 37.19
C GLU A 143 -40.37 68.17 35.84
N ASN A 144 -40.55 68.98 34.79
CA ASN A 144 -39.86 68.79 33.51
C ASN A 144 -38.37 69.12 33.59
N SER A 145 -37.99 70.15 34.36
CA SER A 145 -36.58 70.43 34.64
C SER A 145 -35.93 69.31 35.44
N LEU A 146 -36.63 68.75 36.43
CA LEU A 146 -36.14 67.63 37.24
C LEU A 146 -35.99 66.35 36.39
N ARG A 147 -36.96 66.06 35.51
CA ARG A 147 -36.89 64.93 34.56
C ARG A 147 -35.73 65.06 33.59
N LEU A 148 -35.48 66.27 33.07
CA LEU A 148 -34.36 66.54 32.19
C LEU A 148 -33.02 66.38 32.92
N GLU A 149 -32.94 66.83 34.17
CA GLU A 149 -31.74 66.67 35.01
C GLU A 149 -31.47 65.19 35.34
N ILE A 150 -32.51 64.41 35.64
CA ILE A 150 -32.41 62.97 35.84
C ILE A 150 -31.97 62.28 34.54
N ALA A 151 -32.56 62.62 33.39
CA ALA A 151 -32.16 62.05 32.10
C ALA A 151 -30.71 62.39 31.73
N ASN A 152 -30.25 63.62 31.99
CA ASN A 152 -28.86 64.01 31.78
C ASN A 152 -27.89 63.26 32.70
N LYS A 153 -28.27 63.03 33.97
CA LYS A 153 -27.48 62.19 34.88
C LYS A 153 -27.37 60.76 34.39
N VAL A 154 -28.48 60.18 33.90
CA VAL A 154 -28.48 58.82 33.33
C VAL A 154 -27.60 58.76 32.09
N LEU A 155 -27.69 59.72 31.18
CA LEU A 155 -26.84 59.80 29.99
C LEU A 155 -25.35 59.98 30.34
N MET A 156 -25.03 60.78 31.36
CA MET A 156 -23.65 60.93 31.83
C MET A 156 -23.09 59.61 32.35
N GLU A 157 -23.87 58.83 33.11
CA GLU A 157 -23.41 57.53 33.58
C GLU A 157 -23.36 56.48 32.48
N GLN A 158 -24.26 56.51 31.50
CA GLN A 158 -24.15 55.67 30.30
C GLN A 158 -22.90 56.01 29.48
N ASN A 159 -22.59 57.29 29.28
CA ASN A 159 -21.37 57.70 28.59
C ASN A 159 -20.10 57.28 29.36
N LYS A 160 -20.13 57.36 30.69
CA LYS A 160 -19.03 56.90 31.54
C LYS A 160 -18.87 55.39 31.48
N GLU A 161 -19.96 54.64 31.42
CA GLU A 161 -19.93 53.17 31.26
C GLU A 161 -19.39 52.78 29.88
N MET A 162 -19.92 53.37 28.80
CA MET A 162 -19.43 53.14 27.45
C MET A 162 -17.94 53.48 27.30
N LEU A 163 -17.47 54.56 27.93
CA LEU A 163 -16.03 54.89 27.95
C LEU A 163 -15.19 53.83 28.64
N ARG A 164 -15.71 53.21 29.71
CA ARG A 164 -15.02 52.10 30.40
C ARG A 164 -14.98 50.86 29.51
N GLU A 165 -16.10 50.49 28.91
CA GLU A 165 -16.17 49.36 27.97
C GLU A 165 -15.22 49.54 26.78
N LEU A 166 -15.14 50.77 26.24
CA LEU A 166 -14.23 51.10 25.13
C LEU A 166 -12.77 50.95 25.54
N GLN A 167 -12.39 51.43 26.74
CA GLN A 167 -11.04 51.25 27.28
C GLN A 167 -10.70 49.77 27.55
N GLU A 168 -11.66 48.98 28.04
CA GLU A 168 -11.47 47.54 28.26
C GLU A 168 -11.27 46.79 26.94
N LEU A 169 -12.09 47.09 25.92
CA LEU A 169 -11.95 46.53 24.58
C LEU A 169 -10.64 46.94 23.89
N GLU A 170 -10.18 48.18 24.08
CA GLU A 170 -8.88 48.63 23.57
C GLU A 170 -7.73 47.84 24.21
N ALA A 171 -7.78 47.62 25.53
CA ALA A 171 -6.79 46.83 26.23
C ALA A 171 -6.82 45.34 25.82
N GLU A 172 -8.00 44.78 25.55
CA GLU A 172 -8.14 43.41 25.04
C GLU A 172 -7.58 43.29 23.62
N LYS A 173 -7.87 44.25 22.74
CA LYS A 173 -7.33 44.32 21.39
C LYS A 173 -5.80 44.36 21.41
N GLU A 174 -5.19 45.14 22.28
CA GLU A 174 -3.72 45.22 22.39
C GLU A 174 -3.11 43.88 22.85
N LYS A 175 -3.75 43.19 23.81
CA LYS A 175 -3.34 41.84 24.22
C LYS A 175 -3.45 40.82 23.09
N LEU A 176 -4.52 40.87 22.29
CA LEU A 176 -4.68 39.97 21.16
C LEU A 176 -3.68 40.26 20.04
N LEU A 177 -3.35 41.53 19.80
CA LEU A 177 -2.32 41.90 18.82
C LEU A 177 -0.94 41.39 19.22
N THR A 178 -0.53 41.62 20.47
CA THR A 178 0.75 41.10 20.98
C THR A 178 0.79 39.57 20.98
N HIS A 179 -0.33 38.90 21.29
CA HIS A 179 -0.42 37.44 21.19
C HIS A 179 -0.27 36.95 19.74
N ARG A 180 -0.93 37.62 18.78
CA ARG A 180 -0.82 37.32 17.36
C ARG A 180 0.62 37.49 16.86
N GLU A 181 1.30 38.57 17.21
CA GLU A 181 2.70 38.81 16.83
C GLU A 181 3.63 37.72 17.37
N ASN A 182 3.42 37.28 18.62
CA ASN A 182 4.18 36.17 19.20
C ASN A 182 3.91 34.84 18.47
N LEU A 183 2.67 34.55 18.11
CA LEU A 183 2.32 33.36 17.33
C LEU A 183 2.92 33.41 15.92
N GLU A 184 2.94 34.58 15.28
CA GLU A 184 3.54 34.76 13.95
C GLU A 184 5.06 34.55 14.00
N ALA A 185 5.73 35.10 15.01
CA ALA A 185 7.15 34.86 15.24
C ALA A 185 7.46 33.37 15.46
N THR A 186 6.69 32.67 16.31
CA THR A 186 6.89 31.22 16.53
C THR A 186 6.63 30.40 15.26
N ASN A 187 5.59 30.75 14.48
CA ASN A 187 5.31 30.09 13.21
C ASN A 187 6.46 30.24 12.22
N GLU A 188 7.03 31.45 12.10
CA GLU A 188 8.18 31.66 11.20
C GLU A 188 9.40 30.85 11.65
N THR A 189 9.70 30.79 12.96
CA THR A 189 10.79 29.94 13.45
C THR A 189 10.59 28.45 13.15
N LEU A 190 9.35 27.94 13.30
CA LEU A 190 9.02 26.55 12.99
C LEU A 190 9.13 26.27 11.49
N ARG A 191 8.69 27.22 10.66
CA ARG A 191 8.79 27.13 9.20
C ARG A 191 10.25 27.04 8.76
N ASP A 192 11.13 27.82 9.37
CA ASP A 192 12.56 27.78 9.06
C ASP A 192 13.24 26.50 9.55
N HIS A 193 12.91 26.01 10.75
CA HIS A 193 13.35 24.69 11.20
C HIS A 193 12.90 23.58 10.24
N ASN A 194 11.64 23.61 9.78
CA ASN A 194 11.12 22.61 8.86
C ASN A 194 11.84 22.63 7.51
N LYS A 195 12.14 23.83 6.97
CA LYS A 195 12.99 23.96 5.77
C LYS A 195 14.37 23.37 5.98
N LEU A 196 14.98 23.57 7.15
CA LEU A 196 16.30 23.04 7.49
C LEU A 196 16.29 21.50 7.60
N TYR A 197 15.36 20.93 8.36
CA TYR A 197 15.21 19.47 8.47
C TYR A 197 14.87 18.82 7.13
N SER A 198 14.06 19.46 6.29
CA SER A 198 13.75 18.96 4.94
C SER A 198 15.01 18.85 4.07
N LYS A 199 15.93 19.83 4.18
CA LYS A 199 17.23 19.78 3.47
C LYS A 199 18.11 18.65 4.02
N GLU A 200 18.20 18.52 5.34
CA GLU A 200 18.99 17.47 5.99
C GLU A 200 18.50 16.06 5.62
N VAL A 201 17.18 15.83 5.64
CA VAL A 201 16.56 14.58 5.17
C VAL A 201 16.89 14.33 3.70
N GLY A 202 16.89 15.37 2.87
CA GLY A 202 17.33 15.28 1.47
C GLY A 202 18.78 14.80 1.33
N CYS A 203 19.69 15.38 2.11
CA CYS A 203 21.09 14.96 2.16
C CYS A 203 21.24 13.51 2.63
N MET A 204 20.56 13.11 3.71
CA MET A 204 20.61 11.75 4.24
C MET A 204 20.09 10.71 3.24
N LYS A 205 18.99 11.03 2.53
CA LYS A 205 18.47 10.17 1.45
C LYS A 205 19.50 10.00 0.33
N HIS A 206 20.16 11.09 -0.08
CA HIS A 206 21.18 11.03 -1.12
C HIS A 206 22.38 10.19 -0.69
N ILE A 207 22.88 10.40 0.52
CA ILE A 207 23.95 9.61 1.12
C ILE A 207 23.57 8.12 1.13
N PHE A 208 22.39 7.79 1.64
CA PHE A 208 21.92 6.41 1.69
C PHE A 208 21.79 5.78 0.30
N ALA A 209 21.32 6.53 -0.71
CA ALA A 209 21.25 6.06 -2.09
C ALA A 209 22.66 5.77 -2.66
N CYS A 210 23.64 6.63 -2.38
CA CYS A 210 25.04 6.41 -2.76
C CYS A 210 25.65 5.18 -2.07
N SER A 211 25.40 5.01 -0.76
CA SER A 211 25.82 3.83 0.00
C SER A 211 25.17 2.56 -0.52
N SER A 212 23.87 2.60 -0.86
CA SER A 212 23.13 1.48 -1.45
C SER A 212 23.73 1.07 -2.79
N LEU A 213 24.00 2.04 -3.67
CA LEU A 213 24.61 1.78 -4.96
C LEU A 213 26.01 1.16 -4.80
N THR A 214 26.79 1.66 -3.84
CA THR A 214 28.13 1.14 -3.54
C THR A 214 28.06 -0.28 -2.99
N ALA A 215 27.15 -0.54 -2.04
CA ALA A 215 26.94 -1.87 -1.46
C ALA A 215 26.54 -2.90 -2.54
N LEU A 216 25.63 -2.54 -3.46
CA LEU A 216 25.24 -3.39 -4.59
C LEU A 216 26.38 -3.64 -5.57
N LYS A 217 27.21 -2.62 -5.85
CA LYS A 217 28.39 -2.77 -6.71
C LYS A 217 29.45 -3.68 -6.08
N LEU A 218 29.62 -3.63 -4.76
CA LEU A 218 30.52 -4.55 -4.05
C LEU A 218 29.93 -5.97 -4.00
N PHE A 219 28.62 -6.09 -3.81
CA PHE A 219 27.92 -7.38 -3.77
C PHE A 219 28.10 -8.20 -5.06
N SER A 220 28.17 -7.53 -6.22
CA SER A 220 28.40 -8.20 -7.50
C SER A 220 29.86 -8.60 -7.76
N GLN A 221 30.80 -8.20 -6.89
CA GLN A 221 32.20 -8.58 -7.05
C GLN A 221 32.44 -10.01 -6.54
N PRO A 222 33.30 -10.79 -7.21
CA PRO A 222 33.59 -12.16 -6.80
C PRO A 222 34.27 -12.25 -5.42
N GLN A 223 34.95 -11.18 -5.00
CA GLN A 223 35.64 -11.09 -3.71
C GLN A 223 34.68 -10.86 -2.52
N PHE A 224 33.42 -10.51 -2.79
CA PHE A 224 32.43 -10.23 -1.75
C PHE A 224 32.24 -11.41 -0.78
N MET A 225 32.30 -12.64 -1.30
CA MET A 225 32.09 -13.85 -0.48
C MET A 225 33.22 -14.12 0.51
N GLU A 226 34.43 -13.60 0.26
CA GLU A 226 35.57 -13.73 1.17
C GLU A 226 35.39 -12.83 2.40
N ARG A 227 34.83 -11.64 2.20
CA ARG A 227 34.60 -10.66 3.27
C ARG A 227 33.32 -9.87 3.00
N PRO A 228 32.16 -10.41 3.42
CA PRO A 228 30.90 -9.70 3.28
C PRO A 228 30.96 -8.41 4.09
N ASN A 229 30.61 -7.30 3.44
CA ASN A 229 30.60 -5.97 4.05
C ASN A 229 29.38 -5.15 3.55
N TYR A 230 28.28 -5.84 3.22
CA TYR A 230 27.11 -5.24 2.60
C TYR A 230 26.40 -4.28 3.56
N PHE A 231 26.03 -4.75 4.74
CA PHE A 231 25.32 -3.94 5.73
C PHE A 231 26.20 -2.82 6.29
N VAL A 232 27.48 -3.10 6.51
CA VAL A 232 28.45 -2.07 6.91
C VAL A 232 28.56 -0.99 5.83
N THR A 233 28.69 -1.36 4.56
CA THR A 233 28.76 -0.37 3.47
C THR A 233 27.46 0.42 3.34
N LEU A 234 26.32 -0.23 3.55
CA LEU A 234 25.00 0.38 3.43
C LEU A 234 24.72 1.39 4.54
N PHE A 235 25.05 1.04 5.79
CA PHE A 235 24.64 1.80 6.97
C PHE A 235 25.78 2.53 7.69
N SER A 236 27.04 2.36 7.31
CA SER A 236 28.18 3.02 7.99
C SER A 236 28.07 4.54 8.08
N VAL A 237 27.46 5.19 7.09
CA VAL A 237 27.28 6.65 7.08
C VAL A 237 26.13 7.11 7.98
N LEU A 238 25.30 6.17 8.44
CA LEU A 238 24.18 6.39 9.36
C LEU A 238 24.48 5.88 10.78
N CYS A 239 25.70 5.40 11.04
CA CYS A 239 26.11 4.92 12.36
C CYS A 239 26.58 6.10 13.21
N ASP A 240 25.97 6.27 14.38
CA ASP A 240 26.40 7.28 15.35
C ASP A 240 27.51 6.73 16.25
N ASP A 241 27.44 5.44 16.60
CA ASP A 241 28.36 4.79 17.54
C ASP A 241 29.14 3.61 16.92
N ALA A 242 30.28 3.29 17.54
CA ALA A 242 31.05 2.07 17.24
C ALA A 242 30.24 0.77 17.48
N ARG A 243 29.20 0.83 18.33
CA ARG A 243 28.29 -0.31 18.61
C ARG A 243 27.41 -0.62 17.41
N ASP A 244 26.91 0.39 16.72
CA ASP A 244 26.06 0.22 15.53
C ASP A 244 26.86 -0.44 14.41
N ARG A 245 28.10 0.02 14.22
CA ARG A 245 29.02 -0.59 13.28
C ARG A 245 29.28 -2.07 13.60
N ALA A 246 29.53 -2.41 14.86
CA ALA A 246 29.73 -3.79 15.28
C ALA A 246 28.48 -4.67 15.05
N HIS A 247 27.29 -4.10 15.20
CA HIS A 247 26.04 -4.79 14.89
C HIS A 247 25.93 -5.14 13.40
N PHE A 248 26.23 -4.18 12.51
CA PHE A 248 26.20 -4.42 11.07
C PHE A 248 27.30 -5.37 10.61
N GLU A 249 28.49 -5.34 11.22
CA GLU A 249 29.54 -6.33 10.98
C GLU A 249 29.04 -7.76 11.34
N GLN A 250 28.31 -7.90 12.44
CA GLN A 250 27.71 -9.19 12.81
C GLN A 250 26.64 -9.64 11.80
N MET A 251 25.83 -8.71 11.28
CA MET A 251 24.86 -9.03 10.21
C MET A 251 25.56 -9.48 8.93
N ASP A 252 26.67 -8.84 8.57
CA ASP A 252 27.46 -9.23 7.40
C ASP A 252 28.06 -10.63 7.55
N ILE A 253 28.54 -10.99 8.74
CA ILE A 253 29.00 -12.36 9.03
C ILE A 253 27.86 -13.38 8.81
N LYS A 254 26.66 -13.09 9.32
CA LYS A 254 25.48 -13.97 9.17
C LYS A 254 25.03 -14.07 7.71
N LEU A 255 25.06 -12.97 6.97
CA LEU A 255 24.76 -12.97 5.54
C LEU A 255 25.77 -13.84 4.78
N GLY A 256 27.06 -13.69 5.10
CA GLY A 256 28.11 -14.51 4.51
C GLY A 256 27.93 -16.00 4.76
N SER A 257 27.57 -16.41 5.99
CA SER A 257 27.30 -17.82 6.27
C SER A 257 26.09 -18.33 5.49
N LEU A 258 24.99 -17.58 5.50
CA LEU A 258 23.76 -17.96 4.80
C LEU A 258 23.99 -18.13 3.29
N LEU A 259 24.73 -17.20 2.67
CA LEU A 259 25.03 -17.26 1.25
C LEU A 259 25.91 -18.47 0.90
N ARG A 260 26.92 -18.78 1.73
CA ARG A 260 27.76 -19.96 1.53
C ARG A 260 26.96 -21.25 1.67
N ASP A 261 26.18 -21.39 2.74
CA ASP A 261 25.34 -22.58 2.96
C ASP A 261 24.37 -22.80 1.79
N HIS A 262 23.79 -21.72 1.27
CA HIS A 262 22.91 -21.77 0.12
C HIS A 262 23.65 -22.17 -1.17
N MET A 263 24.84 -21.60 -1.44
CA MET A 263 25.65 -22.00 -2.60
C MET A 263 26.06 -23.47 -2.51
N ASP A 264 26.53 -23.93 -1.34
CA ASP A 264 26.93 -25.31 -1.10
C ASP A 264 25.76 -26.28 -1.30
N TYR A 265 24.55 -25.89 -0.87
CA TYR A 265 23.34 -26.65 -1.15
C TYR A 265 23.12 -26.85 -2.66
N TYR A 266 23.21 -25.80 -3.48
CA TYR A 266 23.01 -25.92 -4.93
C TYR A 266 24.14 -26.70 -5.63
N VAL A 267 25.38 -26.55 -5.17
CA VAL A 267 26.50 -27.37 -5.65
C VAL A 267 26.25 -28.85 -5.32
N SER A 268 25.80 -29.15 -4.09
CA SER A 268 25.47 -30.51 -3.66
C SER A 268 24.30 -31.11 -4.46
N LEU A 269 23.29 -30.30 -4.77
CA LEU A 269 22.15 -30.72 -5.59
C LEU A 269 22.59 -31.06 -7.02
N THR A 270 23.41 -30.20 -7.62
CA THR A 270 23.91 -30.38 -9.00
C THR A 270 24.80 -31.63 -9.11
N THR A 271 25.69 -31.83 -8.14
CA THR A 271 26.55 -33.02 -8.07
C THR A 271 25.74 -34.30 -7.83
N ARG A 272 24.72 -34.27 -6.97
CA ARG A 272 23.80 -35.39 -6.77
C ARG A 272 23.07 -35.77 -8.05
N ASP A 273 22.62 -34.80 -8.85
CA ASP A 273 21.97 -35.05 -10.13
C ASP A 273 22.92 -35.66 -11.16
N GLN A 274 24.19 -35.24 -11.17
CA GLN A 274 25.22 -35.84 -12.02
C GLN A 274 25.52 -37.29 -11.61
N ILE A 275 25.68 -37.55 -10.31
CA ILE A 275 25.89 -38.91 -9.78
C ILE A 275 24.70 -39.82 -10.11
N SER A 276 23.47 -39.31 -9.95
CA SER A 276 22.26 -40.06 -10.25
C SER A 276 22.20 -40.45 -11.73
N ARG A 277 22.53 -39.52 -12.63
CA ARG A 277 22.61 -39.80 -14.08
C ARG A 277 23.66 -40.87 -14.40
N ALA A 278 24.88 -40.73 -13.87
CA ALA A 278 25.94 -41.71 -14.07
C ALA A 278 25.56 -43.11 -13.55
N TYR A 279 24.87 -43.18 -12.40
CA TYR A 279 24.36 -44.43 -11.86
C TYR A 279 23.35 -45.10 -12.80
N TYR A 280 22.38 -44.34 -13.32
CA TYR A 280 21.37 -44.89 -14.24
C TYR A 280 22.00 -45.38 -15.56
N GLU A 281 22.97 -44.67 -16.11
CA GLU A 281 23.72 -45.11 -17.31
C GLU A 281 24.48 -46.42 -17.05
N MET A 282 25.20 -46.48 -15.94
CA MET A 282 25.91 -47.69 -15.52
C MET A 282 24.92 -48.86 -15.34
N HIS A 283 23.83 -48.64 -14.60
CA HIS A 283 22.81 -49.66 -14.36
C HIS A 283 22.19 -50.15 -15.68
N ALA A 284 21.84 -49.26 -16.60
CA ALA A 284 21.32 -49.62 -17.93
C ALA A 284 22.31 -50.47 -18.72
N SER A 285 23.60 -50.12 -18.70
CA SER A 285 24.65 -50.89 -19.38
C SER A 285 24.81 -52.30 -18.81
N VAL A 286 24.80 -52.43 -17.48
CA VAL A 286 24.90 -53.71 -16.76
C VAL A 286 23.67 -54.56 -17.06
N CYS A 287 22.46 -53.99 -16.95
CA CYS A 287 21.23 -54.71 -17.30
C CYS A 287 21.23 -55.20 -18.74
N LYS A 288 21.71 -54.38 -19.70
CA LYS A 288 21.82 -54.79 -21.11
C LYS A 288 22.77 -55.97 -21.27
N ARG A 289 23.96 -55.91 -20.64
CA ARG A 289 24.95 -56.99 -20.69
C ARG A 289 24.43 -58.27 -20.05
N TYR A 290 23.76 -58.16 -18.90
CA TYR A 290 23.21 -59.32 -18.19
C TYR A 290 22.05 -59.97 -18.98
N LYS A 291 21.15 -59.17 -19.55
CA LYS A 291 20.11 -59.66 -20.46
C LYS A 291 20.69 -60.39 -21.67
N GLN A 292 21.76 -59.86 -22.26
CA GLN A 292 22.44 -60.52 -23.38
C GLN A 292 23.10 -61.83 -22.95
N LEU A 293 23.75 -61.85 -21.78
CA LEU A 293 24.35 -63.06 -21.22
C LEU A 293 23.31 -64.17 -21.00
N ILE A 294 22.17 -63.82 -20.39
CA ILE A 294 21.07 -64.77 -20.18
C ILE A 294 20.57 -65.31 -21.52
N ARG A 295 20.32 -64.45 -22.52
CA ARG A 295 19.89 -64.89 -23.85
C ARG A 295 20.88 -65.87 -24.48
N MET A 296 22.18 -65.58 -24.43
CA MET A 296 23.20 -66.50 -24.95
C MET A 296 23.25 -67.82 -24.17
N GLN A 297 23.04 -67.80 -22.85
CA GLN A 297 22.95 -69.02 -22.04
C GLN A 297 21.72 -69.85 -22.40
N GLU A 298 20.56 -69.22 -22.58
CA GLU A 298 19.32 -69.88 -23.03
C GLU A 298 19.52 -70.49 -24.42
N GLU A 299 20.06 -69.73 -25.38
CA GLU A 299 20.38 -70.22 -26.71
C GLU A 299 21.35 -71.42 -26.65
N THR A 300 22.41 -71.32 -25.84
CA THR A 300 23.38 -72.42 -25.68
C THR A 300 22.72 -73.66 -25.07
N ALA A 301 21.84 -73.50 -24.09
CA ALA A 301 21.11 -74.61 -23.48
C ALA A 301 20.16 -75.28 -24.49
N VAL A 302 19.48 -74.50 -25.33
CA VAL A 302 18.66 -75.02 -26.43
C VAL A 302 19.52 -75.82 -27.41
N HIS A 303 20.67 -75.29 -27.83
CA HIS A 303 21.58 -76.01 -28.73
C HIS A 303 22.09 -77.32 -28.11
N GLN A 304 22.44 -77.32 -26.82
CA GLN A 304 22.85 -78.53 -26.11
C GLN A 304 21.73 -79.57 -26.05
N LEU A 305 20.49 -79.16 -25.76
CA LEU A 305 19.34 -80.05 -25.72
C LEU A 305 19.02 -80.65 -27.09
N SER A 306 19.06 -79.83 -28.15
CA SER A 306 18.89 -80.28 -29.53
C SER A 306 19.98 -81.29 -29.93
N LEU A 307 21.24 -81.02 -29.60
CA LEU A 307 22.35 -81.93 -29.87
C LEU A 307 22.18 -83.27 -29.11
N MET A 308 21.76 -83.21 -27.85
CA MET A 308 21.49 -84.41 -27.06
C MET A 308 20.36 -85.25 -27.67
N THR A 309 19.28 -84.60 -28.09
CA THR A 309 18.16 -85.25 -28.79
C THR A 309 18.61 -85.91 -30.09
N MET A 310 19.42 -85.21 -30.91
CA MET A 310 19.98 -85.78 -32.14
C MET A 310 20.85 -87.02 -31.86
N ARG A 311 21.68 -87.00 -30.81
CA ARG A 311 22.50 -88.15 -30.41
C ARG A 311 21.64 -89.34 -29.98
N TYR A 312 20.56 -89.11 -29.24
CA TYR A 312 19.62 -90.17 -28.87
C TYR A 312 18.89 -90.74 -30.09
N LEU A 313 18.43 -89.89 -31.01
CA LEU A 313 17.81 -90.33 -32.27
C LEU A 313 18.77 -91.17 -33.11
N MET A 314 20.05 -90.80 -33.22
CA MET A 314 21.06 -91.62 -33.89
C MET A 314 21.27 -92.98 -33.21
N THR A 315 21.26 -93.00 -31.88
CA THR A 315 21.40 -94.25 -31.11
C THR A 315 20.19 -95.16 -31.31
N LEU A 316 18.98 -94.60 -31.26
CA LEU A 316 17.73 -95.31 -31.55
C LEU A 316 17.72 -95.86 -32.98
N ARG A 317 18.14 -95.05 -33.96
CA ARG A 317 18.30 -95.49 -35.36
C ARG A 317 19.21 -96.72 -35.44
N LYS A 318 20.37 -96.67 -34.79
CA LYS A 318 21.34 -97.77 -34.80
C LYS A 318 20.74 -99.04 -34.18
N LEU A 319 20.16 -98.93 -32.98
CA LEU A 319 19.52 -100.07 -32.30
C LEU A 319 18.41 -100.69 -33.14
N PHE A 320 17.57 -99.85 -33.77
CA PHE A 320 16.47 -100.30 -34.60
C PHE A 320 16.95 -101.03 -35.85
N LEU A 321 17.91 -100.43 -36.58
CA LEU A 321 18.53 -101.06 -37.74
C LEU A 321 19.23 -102.38 -37.38
N ASP A 322 19.84 -102.48 -36.20
CA ASP A 322 20.46 -103.71 -35.74
C ASP A 322 19.42 -104.80 -35.37
N THR A 323 18.23 -104.40 -34.90
CA THR A 323 17.17 -105.33 -34.45
C THR A 323 16.29 -105.85 -35.60
N HIS A 324 16.01 -105.04 -36.63
CA HIS A 324 15.03 -105.34 -37.69
C HIS A 324 15.66 -105.68 -39.06
N LYS A 325 16.92 -106.14 -39.13
CA LYS A 325 17.67 -106.45 -40.37
C LYS A 325 16.99 -107.38 -41.39
N GLN A 326 15.88 -108.03 -41.02
CA GLN A 326 15.18 -109.01 -41.86
C GLN A 326 13.83 -108.51 -42.41
N ASP A 327 13.32 -107.36 -41.97
CA ASP A 327 12.04 -106.80 -42.42
C ASP A 327 12.21 -105.42 -43.08
N LYS A 328 12.34 -105.45 -44.41
CA LYS A 328 12.66 -104.27 -45.24
C LYS A 328 11.58 -103.20 -45.24
N GLY A 329 10.32 -103.55 -44.99
CA GLY A 329 9.21 -102.57 -44.99
C GLY A 329 9.21 -101.71 -43.74
N VAL A 330 9.48 -102.33 -42.59
CA VAL A 330 9.56 -101.66 -41.28
C VAL A 330 10.84 -100.84 -41.17
N GLU A 331 11.95 -101.31 -41.75
CA GLU A 331 13.21 -100.57 -41.85
C GLU A 331 13.05 -99.23 -42.59
N GLN A 332 12.37 -99.23 -43.74
CA GLN A 332 12.20 -98.02 -44.57
C GLN A 332 11.31 -96.96 -43.89
N LEU A 333 10.17 -97.36 -43.31
CA LEU A 333 9.26 -96.44 -42.61
C LEU A 333 9.93 -95.79 -41.38
N ALA A 334 10.74 -96.54 -40.64
CA ALA A 334 11.47 -96.01 -39.51
C ALA A 334 12.60 -95.06 -39.92
N LEU A 335 13.29 -95.36 -41.03
CA LEU A 335 14.28 -94.44 -41.62
C LEU A 335 13.64 -93.12 -42.04
N ASP A 336 12.49 -93.16 -42.70
CA ASP A 336 11.77 -91.96 -43.12
C ASP A 336 11.29 -91.13 -41.92
N PHE A 337 10.78 -91.78 -40.86
CA PHE A 337 10.40 -91.11 -39.62
C PHE A 337 11.58 -90.45 -38.91
N ILE A 338 12.72 -91.14 -38.79
CA ILE A 338 13.93 -90.60 -38.15
C ILE A 338 14.51 -89.46 -38.97
N GLN A 339 14.53 -89.59 -40.30
CA GLN A 339 15.01 -88.55 -41.22
C GLN A 339 14.11 -87.31 -41.17
N TYR A 340 12.79 -87.49 -41.09
CA TYR A 340 11.83 -86.41 -40.92
C TYR A 340 12.07 -85.63 -39.61
N ASN A 341 12.16 -86.33 -38.47
CA ASN A 341 12.40 -85.70 -37.17
C ASN A 341 13.79 -85.04 -37.10
N TYR A 342 14.80 -85.62 -37.75
CA TYR A 342 16.12 -84.99 -37.87
C TYR A 342 16.06 -83.67 -38.65
N ASN A 343 15.35 -83.65 -39.77
CA ASN A 343 15.20 -82.46 -40.61
C ASN A 343 14.36 -81.36 -39.93
N ASP A 344 13.37 -81.74 -39.12
CA ASP A 344 12.54 -80.79 -38.37
C ASP A 344 13.34 -80.13 -37.23
N LEU A 345 14.09 -80.93 -36.46
CA LEU A 345 15.02 -80.43 -35.44
C LEU A 345 16.14 -79.55 -36.03
N ALA A 346 16.62 -79.87 -37.23
CA ALA A 346 17.63 -79.07 -37.92
C ALA A 346 17.12 -77.71 -38.45
N LYS A 347 15.79 -77.52 -38.55
CA LYS A 347 15.16 -76.24 -38.92
C LYS A 347 14.81 -75.37 -37.71
N GLY A 348 14.70 -75.96 -36.53
CA GLY A 348 14.43 -75.27 -35.26
C GLY A 348 15.68 -74.82 -34.51
N LEU A 349 16.86 -75.23 -34.97
CA LEU A 349 18.18 -74.65 -34.67
C LEU A 349 18.45 -73.51 -35.66
#